data_AF-A0A7Y8M198-F1
#
_entry.id   AF-A0A7Y8M198-F1
#
_cell.length_a   1.000
_cell.length_b   1.000
_cell.length_c   1.000
_cell.angle_alpha   90.00
_cell.angle_beta   90.00
_cell.angle_gamma   90.00
#
_symmetry.space_group_name_H-M   'P 1'
#
loop_
_entity.id
_entity.type
_entity.pdbx_description
1 polymer ?
#
loop_
_entity_poly.entity_id
_entity_poly.type
_entity_poly.pdbx_seq_one_letter_code
_entity_poly.pdbx_strand_id
1 'polypeptide(L)'
;MLDTQIYASHFDDAQKAQNRAIEEKESYRWLRTIDDLNGLAEYFPETELIAVGDRESDLFELFDYRRRKASRIHLLVRAEHDRCLEDQPRKLFDHLDALPVMAQAQIEVPRQREKKSKPSQPGRIALPARGAHVDLGWDSVTLSAPATWQTRNLPPIELYALSVVEPHPPQGAKALHWVLLTTVPILPRKQALRCLRWYTLRRRIEEWHRALKSGCRIESHQHRTADRLARAISIDAVIAWRVMLLALLGRQVPEMPCELMFSPWECKLLEKLQPLVAPDTIKGAKKGLCA
;
A
#
# COMPACT_ATOMS: atom_id res chain seq x y z
N MET A 1 -5.12 -1.49 -13.50
CA MET A 1 -3.88 -2.10 -12.97
C MET A 1 -2.74 -1.48 -13.73
N LEU A 2 -1.77 -0.86 -13.07
CA LEU A 2 -0.75 -0.02 -13.74
C LEU A 2 0.45 -0.85 -14.23
N ASP A 3 0.95 -1.78 -13.41
CA ASP A 3 2.00 -2.72 -13.80
C ASP A 3 1.96 -4.00 -12.93
N THR A 4 2.57 -5.09 -13.39
CA THR A 4 2.93 -6.25 -12.58
C THR A 4 4.12 -7.00 -13.14
N GLN A 5 5.07 -7.29 -12.26
CA GLN A 5 6.28 -8.02 -12.57
C GLN A 5 6.15 -9.46 -12.06
N ILE A 6 6.30 -10.43 -12.96
CA ILE A 6 6.33 -11.86 -12.65
C ILE A 6 7.75 -12.35 -12.92
N TYR A 7 8.44 -12.78 -11.87
CA TYR A 7 9.79 -13.33 -11.96
C TYR A 7 9.96 -14.52 -11.02
N ALA A 8 10.90 -15.40 -11.34
CA ALA A 8 11.36 -16.43 -10.42
C ALA A 8 12.59 -15.91 -9.66
N SER A 9 12.58 -16.00 -8.34
CA SER A 9 13.76 -15.65 -7.54
C SER A 9 14.86 -16.70 -7.73
N HIS A 10 16.05 -16.27 -8.15
CA HIS A 10 17.24 -17.11 -8.11
C HIS A 10 17.77 -17.16 -6.67
N PHE A 11 17.52 -18.25 -5.96
CA PHE A 11 18.13 -18.52 -4.65
C PHE A 11 19.55 -19.06 -4.85
N ASP A 12 20.49 -18.19 -5.20
CA ASP A 12 21.93 -18.51 -5.11
C ASP A 12 22.49 -17.96 -3.79
N ASP A 13 22.77 -18.87 -2.86
CA ASP A 13 23.17 -18.66 -1.46
C ASP A 13 24.62 -18.16 -1.26
N ALA A 14 25.32 -17.68 -2.29
CA ALA A 14 26.78 -17.54 -2.22
C ALA A 14 27.32 -16.16 -1.77
N GLN A 15 26.58 -15.05 -1.93
CA GLN A 15 27.07 -13.71 -1.55
C GLN A 15 26.09 -12.96 -0.67
N LYS A 16 26.57 -12.43 0.46
CA LYS A 16 25.79 -11.56 1.37
C LYS A 16 25.12 -10.45 0.56
N ALA A 17 23.79 -10.37 0.63
CA ALA A 17 22.96 -9.44 -0.14
C ALA A 17 23.39 -7.97 -0.04
N GLN A 18 24.10 -7.60 1.02
CA GLN A 18 24.57 -6.24 1.30
C GLN A 18 25.73 -5.78 0.39
N ASN A 19 26.47 -6.70 -0.24
CA ASN A 19 27.64 -6.38 -1.08
C ASN A 19 27.31 -6.27 -2.58
N ARG A 20 26.05 -6.51 -2.97
CA ARG A 20 25.61 -6.45 -4.37
C ARG A 20 25.19 -5.04 -4.77
N ALA A 21 25.31 -4.70 -6.06
CA ALA A 21 24.75 -3.46 -6.59
C ALA A 21 23.23 -3.42 -6.37
N ILE A 22 22.61 -2.24 -6.25
CA ILE A 22 21.16 -2.17 -5.95
C ILE A 22 20.35 -2.85 -7.06
N GLU A 23 20.81 -2.77 -8.31
CA GLU A 23 20.22 -3.36 -9.52
C GLU A 23 20.14 -4.88 -9.49
N GLU A 24 21.02 -5.53 -8.72
CA GLU A 24 21.10 -6.99 -8.56
C GLU A 24 20.26 -7.50 -7.38
N LYS A 25 19.73 -6.59 -6.57
CA LYS A 25 18.90 -6.92 -5.41
C LYS A 25 17.43 -6.96 -5.82
N GLU A 26 16.67 -7.82 -5.16
CA GLU A 26 15.20 -7.87 -5.32
C GLU A 26 14.54 -6.51 -4.99
N SER A 27 15.13 -5.75 -4.07
CA SER A 27 14.72 -4.39 -3.70
C SER A 27 14.75 -3.40 -4.87
N TYR A 28 15.45 -3.70 -5.97
CA TYR A 28 15.46 -2.87 -7.18
C TYR A 28 14.08 -2.70 -7.81
N ARG A 29 13.15 -3.64 -7.57
CA ARG A 29 11.76 -3.54 -8.05
C ARG A 29 11.07 -2.23 -7.66
N TRP A 30 11.43 -1.68 -6.49
CA TRP A 30 10.91 -0.41 -6.02
C TRP A 30 11.40 0.77 -6.86
N LEU A 31 12.66 0.75 -7.30
CA LEU A 31 13.24 1.78 -8.17
C LEU A 31 12.64 1.69 -9.58
N ARG A 32 12.48 0.48 -10.13
CA ARG A 32 11.80 0.28 -11.43
C ARG A 32 10.39 0.84 -11.44
N THR A 33 9.64 0.66 -10.35
CA THR A 33 8.29 1.22 -10.20
C THR A 33 8.29 2.75 -10.38
N ILE A 34 9.38 3.45 -10.02
CA ILE A 34 9.49 4.89 -10.23
C ILE A 34 9.65 5.25 -11.71
N ASP A 35 10.41 4.47 -12.47
CA ASP A 35 10.53 4.65 -13.92
C ASP A 35 9.17 4.41 -14.61
N ASP A 36 8.46 3.35 -14.23
CA ASP A 36 7.14 3.01 -14.76
C ASP A 36 6.13 4.14 -14.47
N LEU A 37 6.11 4.64 -13.23
CA LEU A 37 5.24 5.76 -12.84
C LEU A 37 5.62 7.06 -13.56
N ASN A 38 6.92 7.31 -13.77
CA ASN A 38 7.38 8.50 -14.48
C ASN A 38 6.95 8.49 -15.95
N GLY A 39 7.02 7.34 -16.62
CA GLY A 39 6.47 7.18 -17.97
C GLY A 39 4.94 7.33 -18.00
N LEU A 40 4.23 6.80 -16.99
CA LEU A 40 2.78 6.96 -16.88
C LEU A 40 2.34 8.42 -16.63
N ALA A 41 3.15 9.21 -15.92
CA ALA A 41 2.84 10.61 -15.61
C ALA A 41 2.68 11.48 -16.87
N GLU A 42 3.27 11.09 -17.99
CA GLU A 42 3.12 11.78 -19.27
C GLU A 42 1.67 11.75 -19.78
N TYR A 43 0.94 10.67 -19.49
CA TYR A 43 -0.45 10.50 -19.90
C TYR A 43 -1.44 11.19 -18.94
N PHE A 44 -0.98 11.58 -17.74
CA PHE A 44 -1.83 12.19 -16.70
C PHE A 44 -1.18 13.47 -16.14
N PRO A 45 -0.96 14.51 -16.97
CA PRO A 45 -0.17 15.68 -16.56
C PRO A 45 -0.77 16.47 -15.40
N GLU A 46 -2.09 16.41 -15.24
CA GLU A 46 -2.84 17.09 -14.17
C GLU A 46 -3.06 16.22 -12.92
N THR A 47 -2.57 14.98 -12.92
CA THR A 47 -2.75 14.04 -11.80
C THR A 47 -1.47 13.88 -11.00
N GLU A 48 -1.55 14.12 -9.69
CA GLU A 48 -0.47 13.78 -8.76
C GLU A 48 -0.39 12.27 -8.56
N LEU A 49 0.77 11.69 -8.90
CA LEU A 49 1.05 10.27 -8.65
C LEU A 49 1.84 10.11 -7.35
N ILE A 50 1.33 9.25 -6.45
CA ILE A 50 1.94 8.98 -5.15
C ILE A 50 2.16 7.48 -5.02
N ALA A 51 3.43 7.06 -5.01
CA ALA A 51 3.82 5.68 -4.75
C ALA A 51 3.76 5.42 -3.24
N VAL A 52 2.83 4.56 -2.82
CA VAL A 52 2.63 4.21 -1.40
C VAL A 52 3.25 2.84 -1.12
N GLY A 53 4.26 2.80 -0.26
CA GLY A 53 5.02 1.60 0.09
C GLY A 53 5.00 1.28 1.58
N ASP A 54 5.20 0.01 1.94
CA ASP A 54 5.38 -0.38 3.34
C ASP A 54 6.85 -0.33 3.76
N ARG A 55 7.17 -0.97 4.89
CA ARG A 55 8.49 -1.02 5.50
C ARG A 55 9.56 -1.63 4.59
N GLU A 56 9.18 -2.51 3.67
CA GLU A 56 10.13 -3.12 2.74
C GLU A 56 10.67 -2.12 1.69
N SER A 57 9.93 -1.04 1.43
CA SER A 57 10.35 0.02 0.53
C SER A 57 11.12 1.16 1.21
N ASP A 58 11.43 1.06 2.51
CA ASP A 58 12.21 2.06 3.23
C ASP A 58 13.71 1.99 2.84
N LEU A 59 14.01 2.46 1.64
CA LEU A 59 15.34 2.47 1.02
C LEU A 59 15.79 3.90 0.78
N PHE A 60 17.00 4.26 1.20
CA PHE A 60 17.53 5.61 0.93
C PHE A 60 17.65 5.85 -0.58
N GLU A 61 18.11 4.81 -1.28
CA GLU A 61 18.27 4.75 -2.72
C GLU A 61 16.96 5.02 -3.45
N LEU A 62 15.80 4.63 -2.92
CA LEU A 62 14.50 4.92 -3.53
C LEU A 62 14.22 6.42 -3.55
N PHE A 63 14.44 7.10 -2.41
CA PHE A 63 14.25 8.54 -2.32
C PHE A 63 15.26 9.29 -3.20
N ASP A 64 16.53 8.88 -3.20
CA ASP A 64 17.58 9.47 -4.04
C ASP A 64 17.29 9.26 -5.53
N TYR A 65 16.89 8.05 -5.92
CA TYR A 65 16.57 7.69 -7.29
C TYR A 65 15.42 8.53 -7.81
N ARG A 66 14.32 8.61 -7.04
CA ARG A 66 13.19 9.50 -7.34
C ARG A 66 13.64 10.94 -7.49
N ARG A 67 14.48 11.47 -6.57
CA ARG A 67 14.98 12.85 -6.62
C ARG A 67 15.69 13.13 -7.95
N ARG A 68 16.53 12.19 -8.42
CA ARG A 68 17.32 12.34 -9.65
C ARG A 68 16.54 12.12 -10.94
N LYS A 69 15.56 11.21 -10.93
CA LYS A 69 14.92 10.70 -12.16
C LYS A 69 13.47 11.11 -12.36
N ALA A 70 12.72 11.30 -11.28
CA ALA A 70 11.26 11.38 -11.33
C ALA A 70 10.70 12.36 -10.29
N SER A 71 11.11 13.62 -10.38
CA SER A 71 10.75 14.67 -9.39
C SER A 71 9.25 15.00 -9.34
N ARG A 72 8.45 14.51 -10.29
CA ARG A 72 6.98 14.64 -10.32
C ARG A 72 6.25 13.51 -9.59
N ILE A 73 6.92 12.38 -9.32
CA ILE A 73 6.31 11.23 -8.62
C ILE A 73 6.51 11.42 -7.13
N HIS A 74 5.47 11.41 -6.32
CA HIS A 74 5.64 11.49 -4.88
C HIS A 74 5.79 10.11 -4.24
N LEU A 75 6.44 10.06 -3.08
CA LEU A 75 6.60 8.84 -2.28
C LEU A 75 5.85 8.99 -0.97
N LEU A 76 5.27 7.90 -0.47
CA LEU A 76 4.74 7.76 0.89
C LEU A 76 5.09 6.37 1.41
N VAL A 77 6.14 6.30 2.21
CA VAL A 77 6.77 5.05 2.65
C VAL A 77 6.70 4.97 4.16
N ARG A 78 6.35 3.79 4.69
CA ARG A 78 6.44 3.58 6.14
C ARG A 78 7.87 3.25 6.52
N ALA A 79 8.44 4.01 7.44
CA ALA A 79 9.78 3.78 7.94
C ALA A 79 9.88 2.45 8.70
N GLU A 80 10.98 1.76 8.43
CA GLU A 80 11.51 0.60 9.16
C GLU A 80 12.78 0.99 9.91
N HIS A 81 13.59 1.89 9.33
CA HIS A 81 14.90 2.24 9.85
C HIS A 81 14.87 3.55 10.63
N ASP A 82 15.52 3.55 11.79
CA ASP A 82 15.78 4.76 12.56
C ASP A 82 17.03 5.48 12.00
N ARG A 83 16.77 6.43 11.11
CA ARG A 83 17.78 7.09 10.27
C ARG A 83 18.41 8.28 11.00
N CYS A 84 19.67 8.55 10.70
CA CYS A 84 20.32 9.78 11.14
C CYS A 84 19.74 10.97 10.36
N LEU A 85 19.54 12.08 11.07
CA LEU A 85 19.15 13.36 10.50
C LEU A 85 20.39 14.24 10.36
N GLU A 86 20.45 15.02 9.28
CA GLU A 86 21.53 15.98 9.06
C GLU A 86 21.50 17.07 10.13
N ASP A 87 22.68 17.41 10.66
CA ASP A 87 22.90 18.45 11.68
C ASP A 87 22.04 18.34 12.95
N GLN A 88 21.51 17.16 13.23
CA GLN A 88 20.73 16.91 14.45
C GLN A 88 21.37 15.82 15.33
N PRO A 89 21.33 15.99 16.66
CA PRO A 89 21.85 14.98 17.58
C PRO A 89 20.92 13.76 17.71
N ARG A 90 19.63 13.91 17.37
CA ARG A 90 18.62 12.86 17.45
C ARG A 90 18.47 12.13 16.12
N LYS A 91 18.11 10.86 16.20
CA LYS A 91 17.66 10.10 15.04
C LYS A 91 16.19 10.36 14.76
N LEU A 92 15.74 9.93 13.59
CA LEU A 92 14.40 10.14 13.06
C LEU A 92 13.30 9.81 14.07
N PHE A 93 13.33 8.64 14.72
CA PHE A 93 12.25 8.23 15.61
C PHE A 93 12.22 9.06 16.89
N ASP A 94 13.38 9.26 17.53
CA ASP A 94 13.49 10.09 18.73
C ASP A 94 13.13 11.56 18.47
N HIS A 95 13.46 12.08 17.28
CA HIS A 95 13.04 13.42 16.85
C HIS A 95 11.53 13.54 16.80
N LEU A 96 10.88 12.58 16.13
CA LEU A 96 9.43 12.56 15.93
C LEU A 96 8.65 12.30 17.22
N ASP A 97 9.15 11.42 18.10
CA ASP A 97 8.52 11.12 19.38
C ASP A 97 8.57 12.31 20.35
N ALA A 98 9.50 13.26 20.13
CA ALA A 98 9.60 14.49 20.91
C ALA A 98 8.76 15.66 20.37
N LEU A 99 8.15 15.51 19.19
CA LEU A 99 7.27 16.54 18.64
C LEU A 99 5.99 16.66 19.48
N PRO A 100 5.43 17.88 19.62
CA PRO A 100 4.12 18.04 20.24
C PRO A 100 3.05 17.37 19.37
N VAL A 101 1.94 16.96 20.00
CA VAL A 101 0.75 16.52 19.26
C VAL A 101 0.17 17.72 18.51
N MET A 102 0.20 17.66 17.19
CA MET A 102 -0.25 18.74 16.31
C MET A 102 -1.66 18.50 15.76
N ALA A 103 -2.09 17.24 15.69
CA ALA A 103 -3.45 16.87 15.30
C ALA A 103 -3.85 15.51 15.86
N GLN A 104 -5.15 15.26 15.88
CA GLN A 104 -5.73 13.97 16.19
C GLN A 104 -6.61 13.48 15.04
N ALA A 105 -6.66 12.16 14.87
CA ALA A 105 -7.50 11.51 13.89
C ALA A 105 -8.04 10.19 14.42
N GLN A 106 -9.05 9.66 13.73
CA GLN A 106 -9.51 8.29 13.93
C GLN A 106 -9.25 7.49 12.66
N ILE A 107 -8.64 6.30 12.80
CA ILE A 107 -8.43 5.40 11.67
C ILE A 107 -9.07 4.04 11.93
N GLU A 108 -9.58 3.41 10.87
CA GLU A 108 -10.11 2.06 10.95
C GLU A 108 -8.98 1.04 10.98
N VAL A 109 -8.91 0.29 12.09
CA VAL A 109 -8.05 -0.87 12.23
C VAL A 109 -8.86 -2.11 11.86
N PRO A 110 -8.45 -2.86 10.84
CA PRO A 110 -9.12 -4.09 10.43
C PRO A 110 -9.09 -5.15 11.52
N ARG A 111 -10.02 -6.10 11.45
CA ARG A 111 -10.01 -7.29 12.30
C ARG A 111 -8.64 -8.00 12.22
N GLN A 112 -7.99 -8.18 13.36
CA GLN A 112 -6.77 -8.96 13.47
C GLN A 112 -7.14 -10.40 13.80
N ARG A 113 -6.92 -11.31 12.85
CA ARG A 113 -7.18 -12.74 13.05
C ARG A 113 -5.97 -13.40 13.73
N GLU A 114 -6.26 -14.32 14.63
CA GLU A 114 -5.26 -15.26 15.13
C GLU A 114 -4.78 -16.12 13.95
N LYS A 115 -3.46 -16.16 13.72
CA LYS A 115 -2.89 -17.04 12.68
C LYS A 115 -2.69 -18.42 13.31
N LYS A 116 -3.53 -19.40 12.98
CA LYS A 116 -3.35 -20.79 13.44
C LYS A 116 -2.03 -21.45 13.01
N SER A 117 -1.44 -21.00 11.89
CA SER A 117 -0.25 -21.62 11.26
C SER A 117 1.10 -21.07 11.73
N LYS A 118 1.10 -20.01 12.54
CA LYS A 118 2.29 -19.58 13.30
C LYS A 118 1.76 -19.41 14.71
N PRO A 119 2.10 -20.26 15.70
CA PRO A 119 1.69 -20.00 17.08
C PRO A 119 2.05 -18.56 17.33
N SER A 120 1.02 -17.74 17.52
CA SER A 120 1.18 -16.32 17.77
C SER A 120 2.23 -16.23 18.87
N GLN A 121 3.24 -15.38 18.73
CA GLN A 121 4.03 -15.02 19.92
C GLN A 121 3.04 -14.81 21.06
N PRO A 122 3.26 -15.41 22.25
CA PRO A 122 2.31 -15.36 23.35
C PRO A 122 1.78 -13.94 23.51
N GLY A 123 0.47 -13.73 23.30
CA GLY A 123 -0.18 -12.42 23.47
C GLY A 123 -0.82 -11.76 22.25
N ARG A 124 -0.77 -12.32 21.02
CA ARG A 124 -1.51 -11.73 19.88
C ARG A 124 -2.97 -12.22 19.83
N ILE A 125 -3.81 -11.65 20.69
CA ILE A 125 -5.25 -11.93 20.79
C ILE A 125 -5.94 -11.58 19.47
N ALA A 126 -6.93 -12.37 19.04
CA ALA A 126 -7.80 -11.99 17.93
C ALA A 126 -8.61 -10.75 18.31
N LEU A 127 -8.44 -9.64 17.57
CA LEU A 127 -9.11 -8.38 17.86
C LEU A 127 -10.15 -8.08 16.77
N PRO A 128 -11.36 -7.61 17.15
CA PRO A 128 -12.36 -7.16 16.18
C PRO A 128 -11.84 -5.95 15.39
N ALA A 129 -12.51 -5.63 14.28
CA ALA A 129 -12.29 -4.34 13.63
C ALA A 129 -12.66 -3.22 14.61
N ARG A 130 -11.89 -2.14 14.63
CA ARG A 130 -12.05 -1.05 15.61
C ARG A 130 -11.61 0.28 15.04
N GLY A 131 -12.15 1.38 15.56
CA GLY A 131 -11.55 2.70 15.38
C GLY A 131 -10.39 2.87 16.35
N ALA A 132 -9.25 3.35 15.87
CA ALA A 132 -8.12 3.78 16.69
C ALA A 132 -8.05 5.30 16.69
N HIS A 133 -8.02 5.92 17.86
CA HIS A 133 -7.67 7.32 18.00
C HIS A 133 -6.15 7.44 17.95
N VAL A 134 -5.66 8.31 17.08
CA VAL A 134 -4.22 8.50 16.86
C VAL A 134 -3.86 9.98 16.96
N ASP A 135 -2.73 10.21 17.62
CA ASP A 135 -2.06 11.50 17.71
C ASP A 135 -1.04 11.60 16.56
N LEU A 136 -0.95 12.81 16.01
CA LEU A 136 -0.14 13.12 14.84
C LEU A 136 0.86 14.24 15.18
N GLY A 137 2.12 14.03 14.81
CA GLY A 137 3.17 15.04 14.79
C GLY A 137 3.94 14.92 13.48
N TRP A 138 4.36 16.03 12.89
CA TRP A 138 5.12 16.01 11.64
C TRP A 138 6.15 17.11 11.58
N ASP A 139 7.18 16.91 10.77
CA ASP A 139 8.23 17.89 10.54
C ASP A 139 8.88 17.70 9.16
N SER A 140 9.56 18.73 8.66
CA SER A 140 10.54 18.56 7.57
C SER A 140 11.83 17.99 8.19
N VAL A 141 12.35 16.94 7.58
CA VAL A 141 13.56 16.26 8.05
C VAL A 141 14.50 16.02 6.88
N THR A 142 15.79 16.15 7.16
CA THR A 142 16.84 15.89 6.17
C THR A 142 17.56 14.62 6.54
N LEU A 143 17.32 13.54 5.78
CA LEU A 143 17.90 12.22 6.04
C LEU A 143 19.34 12.17 5.56
N SER A 144 20.28 11.83 6.45
CA SER A 144 21.65 11.54 6.06
C SER A 144 21.73 10.22 5.29
N ALA A 145 22.61 10.17 4.29
CA ALA A 145 22.86 8.94 3.57
C ALA A 145 23.48 7.89 4.53
N PRO A 146 23.00 6.63 4.52
CA PRO A 146 23.62 5.57 5.29
C PRO A 146 25.11 5.41 4.93
N ALA A 147 25.95 5.05 5.89
CA ALA A 147 27.39 4.83 5.69
C ALA A 147 27.71 3.48 5.01
N THR A 148 27.02 3.16 3.92
CA THR A 148 27.30 1.99 3.08
C THR A 148 28.18 2.38 1.90
N TRP A 149 28.88 1.42 1.28
CA TRP A 149 29.73 1.70 0.12
C TRP A 149 28.96 2.33 -1.07
N GLN A 150 27.66 2.08 -1.16
CA GLN A 150 26.76 2.54 -2.24
C GLN A 150 26.25 3.96 -1.99
N THR A 151 25.96 4.27 -0.73
CA THR A 151 25.25 5.50 -0.36
C THR A 151 26.13 6.54 0.33
N ARG A 152 27.31 6.19 0.83
CA ARG A 152 28.16 7.09 1.65
C ARG A 152 28.54 8.43 1.00
N ASN A 153 28.52 8.50 -0.34
CA ASN A 153 28.85 9.70 -1.10
C ASN A 153 27.61 10.41 -1.66
N LEU A 154 26.41 9.91 -1.39
CA LEU A 154 25.17 10.54 -1.84
C LEU A 154 24.80 11.69 -0.91
N PRO A 155 24.27 12.80 -1.47
CA PRO A 155 23.88 13.93 -0.65
C PRO A 155 22.62 13.59 0.15
N PRO A 156 22.47 14.19 1.36
CA PRO A 156 21.30 14.00 2.19
C PRO A 156 20.02 14.43 1.48
N ILE A 157 18.88 13.94 1.98
CA ILE A 157 17.58 14.10 1.31
C ILE A 157 16.59 14.74 2.27
N GLU A 158 16.13 15.94 1.92
CA GLU A 158 15.00 16.58 2.57
C GLU A 158 13.68 15.91 2.18
N LEU A 159 12.86 15.61 3.17
CA LEU A 159 11.52 15.05 3.04
C LEU A 159 10.68 15.41 4.27
N TYR A 160 9.41 15.01 4.27
CA TYR A 160 8.52 15.21 5.40
C TYR A 160 8.31 13.89 6.12
N ALA A 161 8.29 13.94 7.45
CA ALA A 161 8.03 12.78 8.29
C ALA A 161 6.77 13.01 9.13
N LEU A 162 5.89 12.03 9.18
CA LEU A 162 4.65 12.02 9.95
C LEU A 162 4.68 10.88 10.95
N SER A 163 4.66 11.21 12.24
CA SER A 163 4.42 10.29 13.35
C SER A 163 2.92 10.09 13.55
N VAL A 164 2.53 8.83 13.78
CA VAL A 164 1.15 8.40 14.03
C VAL A 164 1.19 7.43 15.21
N VAL A 165 0.69 7.88 16.36
CA VAL A 165 0.76 7.11 17.61
C VAL A 165 -0.64 6.89 18.16
N GLU A 166 -0.98 5.66 18.52
CA GLU A 166 -2.19 5.37 19.29
C GLU A 166 -1.86 5.44 20.79
N PRO A 167 -2.27 6.49 21.51
CA PRO A 167 -1.89 6.69 22.91
C PRO A 167 -2.56 5.68 23.86
N HIS A 168 -3.78 5.25 23.54
CA HIS A 168 -4.59 4.39 24.39
C HIS A 168 -5.07 3.15 23.63
N PRO A 169 -4.15 2.21 23.29
CA PRO A 169 -4.54 1.00 22.60
C PRO A 169 -5.43 0.12 23.51
N PRO A 170 -6.40 -0.62 22.94
CA PRO A 170 -7.17 -1.59 23.72
C PRO A 170 -6.28 -2.64 24.39
N GLN A 171 -6.76 -3.18 25.51
CA GLN A 171 -6.02 -4.21 26.24
C GLN A 171 -5.63 -5.39 25.33
N GLY A 172 -4.34 -5.74 25.33
CA GLY A 172 -3.79 -6.82 24.50
C GLY A 172 -3.56 -6.45 23.03
N ALA A 173 -3.89 -5.23 22.60
CA ALA A 173 -3.56 -4.74 21.27
C ALA A 173 -2.13 -4.19 21.23
N LYS A 174 -1.40 -4.48 20.15
CA LYS A 174 -0.18 -3.74 19.83
C LYS A 174 -0.57 -2.32 19.42
N ALA A 175 -0.02 -1.32 20.12
CA ALA A 175 -0.20 0.09 19.79
C ALA A 175 0.17 0.36 18.32
N LEU A 176 -0.63 1.19 17.65
CA LEU A 176 -0.19 1.76 16.40
C LEU A 176 0.93 2.77 16.67
N HIS A 177 2.06 2.53 16.03
CA HIS A 177 3.17 3.48 15.94
C HIS A 177 3.69 3.40 14.51
N TRP A 178 3.33 4.39 13.71
CA TRP A 178 3.77 4.52 12.32
C TRP A 178 4.58 5.81 12.18
N VAL A 179 5.75 5.67 11.58
CA VAL A 179 6.50 6.79 11.02
C VAL A 179 6.36 6.68 9.51
N LEU A 180 5.82 7.71 8.88
CA LEU A 180 5.60 7.79 7.44
C LEU A 180 6.50 8.87 6.85
N LEU A 181 7.34 8.48 5.91
CA LEU A 181 8.23 9.36 5.15
C LEU A 181 7.56 9.70 3.82
N THR A 182 7.50 10.99 3.47
CA THR A 182 6.88 11.41 2.23
C THR A 182 7.59 12.58 1.58
N THR A 183 7.55 12.60 0.24
CA THR A 183 8.01 13.75 -0.55
C THR A 183 6.87 14.73 -0.87
N VAL A 184 5.65 14.47 -0.39
CA VAL A 184 4.55 15.44 -0.42
C VAL A 184 4.73 16.40 0.76
N PRO A 185 4.70 17.72 0.56
CA PRO A 185 4.75 18.66 1.66
C PRO A 185 3.66 18.41 2.72
N ILE A 186 4.05 18.52 3.99
CA ILE A 186 3.16 18.50 5.15
C ILE A 186 3.34 19.81 5.92
N LEU A 187 2.63 20.85 5.50
CA LEU A 187 2.64 22.16 6.13
C LEU A 187 1.42 22.32 7.06
N PRO A 188 0.17 22.43 6.57
CA PRO A 188 -1.01 22.45 7.41
C PRO A 188 -1.47 21.04 7.83
N ARG A 189 -2.22 20.99 8.94
CA ARG A 189 -2.95 19.81 9.43
C ARG A 189 -3.68 19.02 8.33
N LYS A 190 -4.30 19.72 7.36
CA LYS A 190 -5.03 19.08 6.26
C LYS A 190 -4.14 18.15 5.42
N GLN A 191 -2.87 18.51 5.21
CA GLN A 191 -1.92 17.68 4.46
C GLN A 191 -1.48 16.45 5.27
N ALA A 192 -1.28 16.58 6.58
CA ALA A 192 -0.97 15.44 7.45
C ALA A 192 -2.10 14.40 7.47
N LEU A 193 -3.34 14.87 7.63
CA LEU A 193 -4.53 14.01 7.56
C LEU A 193 -4.69 13.33 6.19
N ARG A 194 -4.34 14.05 5.12
CA ARG A 194 -4.35 13.50 3.75
C ARG A 194 -3.30 12.40 3.58
N CYS A 195 -2.09 12.59 4.09
CA CYS A 195 -1.02 11.59 4.08
C CYS A 195 -1.41 10.34 4.88
N LEU A 196 -1.96 10.53 6.08
CA LEU A 196 -2.51 9.44 6.88
C LEU A 196 -3.55 8.65 6.10
N ARG A 197 -4.54 9.34 5.50
CA ARG A 197 -5.59 8.72 4.68
C ARG A 197 -5.02 7.94 3.51
N TRP A 198 -4.02 8.44 2.79
CA TRP A 198 -3.40 7.70 1.70
C TRP A 198 -2.76 6.41 2.21
N TYR A 199 -2.06 6.46 3.34
CA TYR A 199 -1.41 5.28 3.90
C TYR A 199 -2.42 4.23 4.39
N THR A 200 -3.58 4.63 4.95
CA THR A 200 -4.61 3.64 5.34
C THR A 200 -5.14 2.86 4.13
N LEU A 201 -5.14 3.46 2.93
CA LEU A 201 -5.52 2.78 1.69
C LEU A 201 -4.47 1.80 1.17
N ARG A 202 -3.23 1.79 1.69
CA ARG A 202 -2.18 0.84 1.27
C ARG A 202 -2.65 -0.61 1.32
N ARG A 203 -3.50 -0.97 2.30
CA ARG A 203 -4.05 -2.32 2.45
C ARG A 203 -4.90 -2.80 1.27
N ARG A 204 -5.33 -1.90 0.37
CA ARG A 204 -6.03 -2.25 -0.88
C ARG A 204 -5.25 -3.28 -1.71
N ILE A 205 -3.92 -3.23 -1.72
CA ILE A 205 -3.13 -4.23 -2.44
C ILE A 205 -3.28 -5.64 -1.83
N GLU A 206 -3.43 -5.75 -0.50
CA GLU A 206 -3.69 -7.03 0.18
C GLU A 206 -5.09 -7.57 -0.15
N GLU A 207 -6.07 -6.68 -0.33
CA GLU A 207 -7.41 -7.04 -0.78
C GLU A 207 -7.41 -7.53 -2.23
N TRP A 208 -6.65 -6.87 -3.11
CA TRP A 208 -6.43 -7.33 -4.48
C TRP A 208 -5.74 -8.69 -4.51
N HIS A 209 -4.67 -8.90 -3.73
CA HIS A 209 -4.03 -10.22 -3.58
C HIS A 209 -5.02 -11.29 -3.08
N ARG A 210 -5.95 -10.95 -2.19
CA ARG A 210 -7.00 -11.88 -1.75
C ARG A 210 -7.99 -12.19 -2.87
N ALA A 211 -8.42 -11.19 -3.64
CA ALA A 211 -9.27 -11.41 -4.80
C ALA A 211 -8.58 -12.33 -5.82
N LEU A 212 -7.28 -12.13 -6.04
CA LEU A 212 -6.46 -12.95 -6.94
C LEU A 212 -6.32 -14.40 -6.43
N LYS A 213 -5.94 -14.58 -5.16
CA LYS A 213 -5.70 -15.92 -4.59
C LYS A 213 -6.97 -16.69 -4.27
N SER A 214 -7.94 -16.07 -3.63
CA SER A 214 -9.16 -16.76 -3.17
C SER A 214 -10.30 -16.66 -4.18
N GLY A 215 -10.40 -15.55 -4.91
CA GLY A 215 -11.43 -15.35 -5.95
C GLY A 215 -11.04 -16.06 -7.25
N CYS A 216 -9.93 -15.65 -7.87
CA CYS A 216 -9.45 -16.23 -9.13
C CYS A 216 -8.72 -17.56 -8.96
N ARG A 217 -8.35 -17.95 -7.72
CA ARG A 217 -7.67 -19.22 -7.41
C ARG A 217 -6.36 -19.40 -8.20
N ILE A 218 -5.57 -18.34 -8.33
CA ILE A 218 -4.30 -18.38 -9.09
C ILE A 218 -3.34 -19.51 -8.67
N GLU A 219 -3.40 -19.96 -7.41
CA GLU A 219 -2.55 -21.02 -6.87
C GLU A 219 -3.03 -22.44 -7.27
N SER A 220 -4.22 -22.55 -7.89
CA SER A 220 -4.80 -23.82 -8.34
C SER A 220 -4.51 -24.13 -9.82
N HIS A 221 -3.86 -23.23 -10.55
CA HIS A 221 -3.49 -23.46 -11.95
C HIS A 221 -2.49 -24.60 -12.09
N GLN A 222 -2.74 -25.52 -13.03
CA GLN A 222 -1.90 -26.69 -13.31
C GLN A 222 -1.30 -26.64 -14.73
N HIS A 223 -0.86 -25.47 -15.17
CA HIS A 223 -0.19 -25.31 -16.46
C HIS A 223 1.21 -25.93 -16.44
N ARG A 224 1.58 -26.62 -17.52
CA ARG A 224 2.84 -27.38 -17.62
C ARG A 224 4.08 -26.53 -17.91
N THR A 225 3.92 -25.26 -18.27
CA THR A 225 5.04 -24.36 -18.58
C THR A 225 4.86 -23.01 -17.88
N ALA A 226 5.98 -22.38 -17.54
CA ALA A 226 6.00 -21.07 -16.89
C ALA A 226 5.28 -20.01 -17.74
N ASP A 227 5.50 -19.99 -19.06
CA ASP A 227 4.84 -19.02 -19.95
C ASP A 227 3.32 -19.13 -19.96
N ARG A 228 2.79 -20.35 -19.94
CA ARG A 228 1.33 -20.57 -19.91
C ARG A 228 0.76 -20.16 -18.56
N LEU A 229 1.46 -20.48 -17.48
CA LEU A 229 1.08 -20.05 -16.14
C LEU A 229 1.10 -18.52 -16.02
N ALA A 230 2.13 -17.85 -16.53
CA ALA A 230 2.23 -16.39 -16.53
C ALA A 230 1.05 -15.74 -17.28
N ARG A 231 0.69 -16.25 -18.47
CA ARG A 231 -0.47 -15.76 -19.22
C ARG A 231 -1.79 -15.92 -18.45
N ALA A 232 -2.00 -17.06 -17.80
CA ALA A 232 -3.20 -17.29 -16.98
C ALA A 232 -3.26 -16.32 -15.79
N ILE A 233 -2.14 -16.16 -15.07
CA ILE A 233 -2.02 -15.23 -13.95
C ILE A 233 -2.28 -13.79 -14.40
N SER A 234 -1.79 -13.37 -15.58
CA SER A 234 -2.05 -12.03 -16.11
C SER A 234 -3.53 -11.77 -16.37
N ILE A 235 -4.28 -12.76 -16.87
CA ILE A 235 -5.73 -12.66 -17.06
C ILE A 235 -6.43 -12.53 -15.69
N ASP A 236 -6.05 -13.38 -14.74
CA ASP A 236 -6.61 -13.34 -13.38
C ASP A 236 -6.32 -12.03 -12.67
N ALA A 237 -5.14 -11.43 -12.88
CA ALA A 237 -4.76 -10.15 -12.31
C ALA A 237 -5.73 -9.02 -12.72
N VAL A 238 -6.13 -9.00 -14.00
CA VAL A 238 -7.12 -8.06 -14.53
C VAL A 238 -8.52 -8.38 -13.99
N ILE A 239 -8.92 -9.66 -13.95
CA ILE A 239 -10.22 -10.08 -13.40
C ILE A 239 -10.33 -9.68 -11.92
N ALA A 240 -9.33 -10.01 -11.11
CA ALA A 240 -9.28 -9.67 -9.68
C ALA A 240 -9.38 -8.17 -9.45
N TRP A 241 -8.73 -7.36 -10.28
CA TRP A 241 -8.86 -5.90 -10.23
C TRP A 241 -10.29 -5.45 -10.58
N ARG A 242 -10.91 -5.97 -11.64
CA ARG A 242 -12.30 -5.63 -12.02
C ARG A 242 -13.29 -6.02 -10.92
N VAL A 243 -13.16 -7.21 -10.33
CA VAL A 243 -13.97 -7.68 -9.20
C VAL A 243 -13.82 -6.74 -8.01
N MET A 244 -12.58 -6.35 -7.68
CA MET A 244 -12.33 -5.42 -6.59
C MET A 244 -12.92 -4.02 -6.87
N LEU A 245 -12.79 -3.51 -8.09
CA LEU A 245 -13.38 -2.24 -8.51
C LEU A 245 -14.90 -2.24 -8.35
N LEU A 246 -15.58 -3.27 -8.87
CA LEU A 246 -17.03 -3.42 -8.75
C LEU A 246 -17.47 -3.50 -7.28
N ALA A 247 -16.74 -4.25 -6.45
CA ALA A 247 -17.04 -4.34 -5.02
C ALA A 247 -16.84 -3.01 -4.28
N LEU A 248 -15.89 -2.17 -4.72
CA LEU A 248 -15.68 -0.84 -4.16
C LEU A 248 -16.75 0.14 -4.60
N LEU A 249 -17.06 0.19 -5.90
CA LEU A 249 -18.10 1.06 -6.45
C LEU A 249 -19.47 0.72 -5.86
N GLY A 250 -19.84 -0.56 -5.79
CA GLY A 250 -21.10 -0.98 -5.17
C GLY A 250 -21.24 -0.61 -3.69
N ARG A 251 -20.14 -0.35 -2.98
CA ARG A 251 -20.16 0.15 -1.59
C ARG A 251 -20.15 1.68 -1.49
N GLN A 252 -19.43 2.36 -2.39
CA GLN A 252 -19.23 3.81 -2.32
C GLN A 252 -20.30 4.59 -3.07
N VAL A 253 -20.79 4.03 -4.18
CA VAL A 253 -21.78 4.63 -5.08
C VAL A 253 -22.74 3.52 -5.55
N PRO A 254 -23.59 2.97 -4.67
CA PRO A 254 -24.47 1.85 -4.99
C PRO A 254 -25.48 2.15 -6.11
N GLU A 255 -25.84 3.44 -6.27
CA GLU A 255 -26.77 3.92 -7.29
C GLU A 255 -26.11 4.17 -8.66
N MET A 256 -24.82 3.82 -8.82
CA MET A 256 -24.12 3.99 -10.09
C MET A 256 -24.76 3.10 -11.16
N PRO A 257 -25.13 3.65 -12.34
CA PRO A 257 -25.66 2.87 -13.45
C PRO A 257 -24.69 1.75 -13.87
N CYS A 258 -25.19 0.53 -14.03
CA CYS A 258 -24.36 -0.63 -14.35
C CYS A 258 -23.79 -0.55 -15.78
N GLU A 259 -24.43 0.22 -16.66
CA GLU A 259 -24.03 0.49 -18.04
C GLU A 259 -22.70 1.24 -18.16
N LEU A 260 -22.24 1.88 -17.07
CA LEU A 260 -20.90 2.48 -17.01
C LEU A 260 -19.79 1.42 -16.88
N MET A 261 -20.13 0.22 -16.43
CA MET A 261 -19.19 -0.86 -16.14
C MET A 261 -19.35 -2.06 -17.08
N PHE A 262 -20.55 -2.25 -17.61
CA PHE A 262 -20.95 -3.41 -18.40
C PHE A 262 -21.58 -2.95 -19.71
N SER A 263 -21.34 -3.72 -20.77
CA SER A 263 -22.02 -3.54 -22.04
C SER A 263 -23.51 -3.91 -21.93
N PRO A 264 -24.37 -3.43 -22.86
CA PRO A 264 -25.81 -3.65 -22.77
C PRO A 264 -26.25 -5.13 -22.71
N TRP A 265 -25.48 -6.04 -23.35
CA TRP A 265 -25.79 -7.47 -23.30
C TRP A 265 -25.35 -8.12 -21.98
N GLU A 266 -24.25 -7.66 -21.39
CA GLU A 266 -23.80 -8.10 -20.07
C GLU A 266 -24.83 -7.71 -19.00
N CYS A 267 -25.38 -6.48 -19.06
CA CYS A 267 -26.46 -6.07 -18.16
C CYS A 267 -27.68 -6.99 -18.27
N LYS A 268 -28.18 -7.23 -19.49
CA LYS A 268 -29.32 -8.13 -19.74
C LYS A 268 -29.05 -9.56 -19.27
N LEU A 269 -27.84 -10.06 -19.44
CA LEU A 269 -27.45 -11.38 -18.97
C LEU A 269 -27.42 -11.44 -17.44
N LEU A 270 -26.79 -10.45 -16.80
CA LEU A 270 -26.69 -10.37 -15.34
C LEU A 270 -28.07 -10.26 -14.68
N GLU A 271 -29.00 -9.49 -15.24
CA GLU A 271 -30.40 -9.42 -14.78
C GLU A 271 -31.08 -10.78 -14.82
N LYS A 272 -30.86 -11.56 -15.89
CA LYS A 272 -31.40 -12.92 -16.02
C LYS A 272 -30.75 -13.91 -15.06
N LEU A 273 -29.47 -13.72 -14.72
CA LEU A 273 -28.73 -14.58 -13.81
C LEU A 273 -28.94 -14.21 -12.33
N GLN A 274 -29.34 -12.96 -12.02
CA GLN A 274 -29.53 -12.48 -10.65
C GLN A 274 -30.40 -13.41 -9.79
N PRO A 275 -31.53 -13.98 -10.27
CA PRO A 275 -32.35 -14.90 -9.47
C PRO A 275 -31.62 -16.22 -9.13
N LEU A 276 -30.65 -16.63 -9.94
CA LEU A 276 -29.91 -17.89 -9.78
C LEU A 276 -28.70 -17.76 -8.83
N VAL A 277 -28.20 -16.53 -8.67
CA VAL A 277 -26.99 -16.22 -7.88
C VAL A 277 -27.35 -15.59 -6.52
N ALA A 278 -28.63 -15.47 -6.19
CA ALA A 278 -29.07 -14.93 -4.90
C ALA A 278 -29.38 -16.05 -3.87
N PRO A 279 -28.42 -16.50 -3.05
CA PRO A 279 -28.71 -17.09 -1.76
C PRO A 279 -28.58 -16.01 -0.67
N ASP A 280 -29.67 -15.73 0.06
CA ASP A 280 -29.85 -15.13 1.40
C ASP A 280 -28.95 -13.98 1.93
N THR A 281 -28.02 -13.46 1.15
CA THR A 281 -26.98 -12.51 1.58
C THR A 281 -27.23 -11.08 1.10
N ILE A 282 -28.19 -10.88 0.19
CA ILE A 282 -28.69 -9.54 -0.17
C ILE A 282 -29.79 -9.16 0.82
N LYS A 283 -29.42 -8.83 2.07
CA LYS A 283 -30.29 -8.09 3.01
C LYS A 283 -30.31 -6.59 2.66
N GLY A 284 -30.41 -6.26 1.38
CA GLY A 284 -30.76 -4.92 0.90
C GLY A 284 -32.26 -4.91 0.67
N ALA A 285 -32.99 -4.06 1.39
CA ALA A 285 -34.43 -3.94 1.23
C ALA A 285 -34.77 -3.72 -0.26
N LYS A 286 -35.63 -4.58 -0.81
CA LYS A 286 -36.33 -4.30 -2.08
C LYS A 286 -37.18 -3.05 -1.86
N LYS A 287 -36.62 -1.86 -2.07
CA LYS A 287 -37.44 -0.69 -2.37
C LYS A 287 -37.89 -0.87 -3.81
N GLY A 288 -39.20 -1.09 -3.95
CA GLY A 288 -39.84 -1.46 -5.19
C GLY A 288 -39.54 -0.47 -6.31
N LEU A 289 -39.11 -1.01 -7.44
CA LEU A 289 -39.39 -0.42 -8.73
C LEU A 289 -40.84 -0.76 -9.05
N CYS A 290 -41.72 0.23 -8.85
CA CYS A 290 -43.03 0.20 -9.48
C CYS A 290 -42.85 0.33 -10.99
N ALA A 291 -43.63 -0.49 -11.71
CA ALA A 291 -44.12 -0.39 -13.09
C ALA A 291 -43.34 0.48 -14.09
#